data_AF-A0A9W7L2L3-F1
#
_entry.id   AF-A0A9W7L2L3-F1
#
_cell.length_a   1.000
_cell.length_b   1.000
_cell.length_c   1.000
_cell.angle_alpha   90.00
_cell.angle_beta   90.00
_cell.angle_gamma   90.00
#
_symmetry.space_group_name_H-M   'P 1'
#
loop_
_entity.id
_entity.type
_entity.pdbx_description
1 polymer ?
#
loop_
_entity_poly.entity_id
_entity_poly.type
_entity_poly.pdbx_seq_one_letter_code
_entity_poly.pdbx_strand_id
1 'polypeptide(L)'
;FTLLARTSALPVNCFAEIPAHIAASLNGGKGKGAIYKDETDAKNILINLSLCRVNLDNLKKLCMSMGKPQRFSQVHSQGSGSALYEMHMVTGTVQVESFLEWWILEDLFESLEGFFANEFEKAMLTERSTLSSCRYSVADKGLSLPRIFGVLEKNKKSLGIQEYSVGQTTLEQIFNQFAGSTNNPENAE
;
A
#
# COMPACT_ATOMS: atom_id res chain seq x y z
N PHE A 1 11.87 -5.49 18.01
CA PHE A 1 10.50 -6.01 17.99
C PHE A 1 10.03 -6.15 16.55
N THR A 2 9.17 -7.13 16.29
CA THR A 2 8.46 -7.28 15.02
C THR A 2 7.08 -6.66 15.18
N LEU A 3 6.75 -5.68 14.36
CA LEU A 3 5.44 -5.05 14.29
C LEU A 3 4.76 -5.51 13.01
N LEU A 4 3.66 -6.25 13.13
CA LEU A 4 2.76 -6.55 12.03
C LEU A 4 1.62 -5.54 12.08
N ALA A 5 1.45 -4.74 11.04
CA ALA A 5 0.32 -3.83 10.92
C ALA A 5 -0.54 -4.24 9.72
N ARG A 6 -1.85 -4.36 9.96
CA ARG A 6 -2.84 -4.58 8.93
C ARG A 6 -3.72 -3.35 8.81
N THR A 7 -3.79 -2.83 7.59
CA THR A 7 -4.62 -1.69 7.25
C THR A 7 -6.01 -2.19 6.90
N SER A 8 -7.05 -1.42 7.21
CA SER A 8 -8.41 -1.83 6.87
C SER A 8 -8.58 -1.88 5.35
N ALA A 9 -9.57 -2.64 4.90
CA ALA A 9 -10.20 -2.37 3.61
C ALA A 9 -10.61 -0.88 3.56
N LEU A 10 -10.43 -0.30 2.38
CA LEU A 10 -10.42 1.12 2.05
C LEU A 10 -11.39 1.97 2.91
N PRO A 11 -10.92 3.07 3.52
CA PRO A 11 -11.84 4.04 4.10
C PRO A 11 -12.77 4.55 2.98
N VAL A 12 -14.08 4.39 3.17
CA VAL A 12 -15.11 4.78 2.19
C VAL A 12 -14.95 6.25 1.74
N ASN A 13 -14.35 7.09 2.58
CA ASN A 13 -14.09 8.51 2.32
C ASN A 13 -12.89 8.80 1.40
N CYS A 14 -11.95 7.86 1.18
CA CYS A 14 -10.81 8.07 0.27
C CYS A 14 -11.24 8.11 -1.20
N PHE A 15 -12.38 7.50 -1.52
CA PHE A 15 -12.96 7.51 -2.87
C PHE A 15 -13.67 8.82 -3.22
N ALA A 16 -13.74 9.78 -2.31
CA ALA A 16 -14.38 11.07 -2.55
C ALA A 16 -13.46 12.10 -3.25
N GLU A 17 -12.24 11.74 -3.68
CA GLU A 17 -11.39 12.65 -4.49
C GLU A 17 -10.87 11.98 -5.77
N ILE A 18 -10.85 10.65 -5.76
CA ILE A 18 -10.23 9.80 -6.76
C ILE A 18 -11.01 9.72 -8.10
N PRO A 19 -12.34 9.50 -8.13
CA PRO A 19 -13.15 9.54 -9.34
C PRO A 19 -13.09 10.86 -10.11
N ALA A 20 -13.12 12.00 -9.41
CA ALA A 20 -13.01 13.32 -10.00
C ALA A 20 -11.69 13.49 -10.77
N HIS A 21 -10.61 13.01 -10.17
CA HIS A 21 -9.27 13.05 -10.74
C HIS A 21 -9.10 12.08 -11.92
N ILE A 22 -9.64 10.86 -11.81
CA ILE A 22 -9.64 9.86 -12.90
C ILE A 22 -10.47 10.35 -14.08
N ALA A 23 -11.67 10.88 -13.85
CA ALA A 23 -12.55 11.36 -14.92
C ALA A 23 -11.93 12.54 -15.69
N ALA A 24 -11.23 13.45 -14.98
CA ALA A 24 -10.46 14.52 -15.62
C ALA A 24 -9.28 13.97 -16.44
N SER A 25 -8.59 12.97 -15.90
CA SER A 25 -7.42 12.35 -16.55
C SER A 25 -7.77 11.45 -17.75
N LEU A 26 -8.93 10.78 -17.74
CA LEU A 26 -9.40 9.97 -18.86
C LEU A 26 -9.91 10.84 -20.03
N ASN A 27 -10.40 12.05 -19.75
CA ASN A 27 -10.93 12.98 -20.75
C ASN A 27 -9.93 14.08 -21.20
N GLY A 28 -8.65 14.01 -20.79
CA GLY A 28 -7.62 14.96 -21.22
C GLY A 28 -7.81 16.40 -20.73
N GLY A 29 -8.61 16.63 -19.68
CA GLY A 29 -8.94 17.95 -19.16
C GLY A 29 -8.17 18.31 -17.89
N LYS A 30 -7.63 19.53 -17.80
CA LYS A 30 -7.07 20.08 -16.56
C LYS A 30 -8.12 20.00 -15.45
N GLY A 31 -7.84 19.18 -14.44
CA GLY A 31 -8.76 18.90 -13.33
C GLY A 31 -9.16 20.15 -12.57
N LYS A 32 -10.45 20.48 -12.61
CA LYS A 32 -11.13 21.19 -11.53
C LYS A 32 -12.02 20.18 -10.85
N GLY A 33 -11.81 19.98 -9.55
CA GLY A 33 -12.44 18.93 -8.75
C GLY A 33 -13.94 18.81 -9.01
N ALA A 34 -14.37 17.62 -9.44
CA ALA A 34 -15.77 17.27 -9.42
C ALA A 34 -16.17 17.10 -7.95
N ILE A 35 -16.93 18.06 -7.44
CA ILE A 35 -17.51 18.02 -6.10
C ILE A 35 -18.76 17.12 -6.19
N TYR A 36 -18.79 16.08 -5.36
CA TYR A 36 -19.90 15.13 -5.23
C TYR A 36 -21.12 15.88 -4.69
N LYS A 37 -22.29 15.70 -5.32
CA LYS A 37 -23.51 16.40 -4.91
C LYS A 37 -24.27 15.64 -3.82
N ASP A 38 -24.18 14.30 -3.76
CA ASP A 38 -24.79 13.46 -2.72
C ASP A 38 -24.22 12.01 -2.65
N GLU A 39 -24.74 11.19 -1.72
CA GLU A 39 -24.36 9.78 -1.47
C GLU A 39 -24.74 8.83 -2.63
N THR A 40 -25.80 9.15 -3.37
CA THR A 40 -26.27 8.37 -4.55
C THR A 40 -25.33 8.58 -5.73
N ASP A 41 -24.88 9.82 -5.94
CA ASP A 41 -23.87 10.17 -6.94
C ASP A 41 -22.54 9.46 -6.67
N ALA A 42 -22.10 9.42 -5.41
CA ALA A 42 -20.91 8.66 -5.01
C ALA A 42 -21.05 7.15 -5.30
N LYS A 43 -22.22 6.55 -4.99
CA LYS A 43 -22.50 5.14 -5.28
C LYS A 43 -22.53 4.84 -6.79
N ASN A 44 -23.17 5.69 -7.59
CA ASN A 44 -23.22 5.52 -9.05
C ASN A 44 -21.83 5.66 -9.70
N ILE A 45 -20.99 6.54 -9.18
CA ILE A 45 -19.60 6.68 -9.62
C ILE A 45 -18.78 5.44 -9.26
N LEU A 46 -18.92 4.92 -8.04
CA LEU A 46 -18.25 3.67 -7.63
C LEU A 46 -18.67 2.49 -8.51
N ILE A 47 -19.97 2.38 -8.84
CA ILE A 47 -20.49 1.36 -9.77
C ILE A 47 -19.89 1.53 -11.18
N ASN A 48 -19.75 2.76 -11.67
CA ASN A 48 -19.13 3.00 -12.97
C ASN A 48 -17.62 2.68 -12.97
N LEU A 49 -16.92 2.94 -11.86
CA LEU A 49 -15.49 2.65 -11.72
C LEU A 49 -15.21 1.16 -11.59
N SER A 50 -16.07 0.39 -10.91
CA SER A 50 -15.94 -1.07 -10.80
C SER A 50 -16.13 -1.79 -12.15
N LEU A 51 -16.90 -1.20 -13.05
CA LEU A 51 -17.06 -1.66 -14.43
C LEU A 51 -15.95 -1.16 -15.38
N CYS A 52 -15.17 -0.14 -14.96
CA CYS A 52 -14.15 0.47 -15.80
C CYS A 52 -12.87 -0.38 -15.85
N ARG A 53 -12.33 -0.56 -17.06
CA ARG A 53 -11.10 -1.31 -17.32
C ARG A 53 -10.14 -0.49 -18.17
N VAL A 54 -8.86 -0.53 -17.84
CA VAL A 54 -7.79 0.21 -18.52
C VAL A 54 -6.62 -0.70 -18.87
N ASN A 55 -5.91 -0.41 -19.97
CA ASN A 55 -4.64 -1.09 -20.27
C ASN A 55 -3.46 -0.41 -19.53
N LEU A 56 -2.25 -0.96 -19.64
CA LEU A 56 -1.08 -0.40 -18.96
C LEU A 56 -0.68 1.01 -19.45
N ASP A 57 -0.90 1.34 -20.72
CA ASP A 57 -0.62 2.69 -21.24
C ASP A 57 -1.50 3.74 -20.56
N ASN A 58 -2.79 3.43 -20.40
CA ASN A 58 -3.73 4.29 -19.70
C ASN A 58 -3.45 4.29 -18.20
N LEU A 59 -3.08 3.16 -17.60
CA LEU A 59 -2.65 3.09 -16.20
C LEU A 59 -1.44 3.99 -15.93
N LYS A 60 -0.44 4.00 -16.82
CA LYS A 60 0.72 4.87 -16.73
C LYS A 60 0.33 6.35 -16.77
N LYS A 61 -0.59 6.73 -17.65
CA LYS A 61 -1.14 8.10 -17.72
C LYS A 61 -1.89 8.47 -16.43
N LEU A 62 -2.63 7.53 -15.84
CA LEU A 62 -3.28 7.74 -14.54
C LEU A 62 -2.25 7.97 -13.42
N CYS A 63 -1.18 7.17 -13.34
CA CYS A 63 -0.11 7.42 -12.37
C CYS A 63 0.52 8.81 -12.53
N MET A 64 0.73 9.26 -13.77
CA MET A 64 1.26 10.60 -14.07
C MET A 64 0.30 11.71 -13.62
N SER A 65 -0.99 11.58 -13.92
CA SER A 65 -1.95 12.60 -13.56
C SER A 65 -2.14 12.67 -12.05
N MET A 66 -2.17 11.53 -11.36
CA MET A 66 -2.33 11.45 -9.90
C MET A 66 -1.06 11.90 -9.13
N GLY A 67 -0.05 12.45 -9.83
CA GLY A 67 1.10 13.11 -9.22
C GLY A 67 2.21 12.19 -8.71
N LYS A 68 2.09 10.87 -8.91
CA LYS A 68 3.12 9.89 -8.51
C LYS A 68 3.46 8.94 -9.68
N PRO A 69 4.06 9.46 -10.79
CA PRO A 69 4.36 8.66 -11.97
C PRO A 69 5.28 7.47 -11.70
N GLN A 70 6.17 7.59 -10.70
CA GLN A 70 7.10 6.54 -10.28
C GLN A 70 6.38 5.27 -9.83
N ARG A 71 5.13 5.35 -9.34
CA ARG A 71 4.35 4.19 -8.93
C ARG A 71 4.13 3.18 -10.04
N PHE A 72 4.06 3.63 -11.30
CA PHE A 72 3.95 2.71 -12.43
C PHE A 72 5.11 1.71 -12.50
N SER A 73 6.30 2.07 -11.99
CA SER A 73 7.44 1.15 -11.93
C SER A 73 7.24 -0.02 -10.97
N GLN A 74 6.20 0.00 -10.13
CA GLN A 74 5.84 -1.08 -9.19
C GLN A 74 4.82 -2.06 -9.79
N VAL A 75 4.31 -1.79 -11.00
CA VAL A 75 3.33 -2.66 -11.69
C VAL A 75 4.07 -3.68 -12.54
N HIS A 76 4.70 -4.65 -11.87
CA HIS A 76 5.38 -5.80 -12.46
C HIS A 76 5.31 -7.01 -11.54
N SER A 77 5.75 -8.17 -11.99
CA SER A 77 5.61 -9.46 -11.27
C SER A 77 6.21 -9.52 -9.87
N GLN A 78 7.13 -8.62 -9.51
CA GLN A 78 7.81 -8.59 -8.21
C GLN A 78 7.58 -7.26 -7.47
N GLY A 79 6.78 -6.36 -8.04
CA GLY A 79 6.49 -5.06 -7.46
C GLY A 79 5.24 -5.15 -6.59
N SER A 80 4.98 -4.09 -5.82
CA SER A 80 3.78 -4.03 -4.98
C SER A 80 2.47 -4.03 -5.78
N GLY A 81 2.52 -3.65 -7.06
CA GLY A 81 1.42 -3.70 -8.02
C GLY A 81 1.35 -5.01 -8.82
N SER A 82 1.96 -6.10 -8.35
CA SER A 82 2.00 -7.39 -9.06
C SER A 82 0.61 -7.92 -9.41
N ALA A 83 -0.37 -7.78 -8.52
CA ALA A 83 -1.75 -8.20 -8.78
C ALA A 83 -2.37 -7.46 -9.99
N LEU A 84 -2.07 -6.16 -10.15
CA LEU A 84 -2.52 -5.38 -11.31
C LEU A 84 -1.82 -5.84 -12.59
N TYR A 85 -0.52 -6.13 -12.49
CA TYR A 85 0.27 -6.65 -13.60
C TYR A 85 -0.24 -8.03 -14.06
N GLU A 86 -0.47 -8.96 -13.14
CA GLU A 86 -1.01 -10.29 -13.41
C GLU A 86 -2.41 -10.21 -14.03
N MET A 87 -3.29 -9.35 -13.50
CA MET A 87 -4.61 -9.10 -14.08
C MET A 87 -4.52 -8.63 -15.53
N HIS A 88 -3.57 -7.74 -15.83
CA HIS A 88 -3.30 -7.30 -17.20
C HIS A 88 -2.75 -8.42 -18.08
N MET A 89 -1.82 -9.24 -17.59
CA MET A 89 -1.27 -10.38 -18.33
C MET A 89 -2.36 -11.40 -18.71
N VAL A 90 -3.33 -11.61 -17.82
CA VAL A 90 -4.42 -12.58 -18.05
C VAL A 90 -5.52 -11.99 -18.94
N THR A 91 -5.93 -10.74 -18.72
CA THR A 91 -7.14 -10.18 -19.35
C THR A 91 -6.89 -9.06 -20.36
N GLY A 92 -5.63 -8.65 -20.55
CA GLY A 92 -5.24 -7.48 -21.34
C GLY A 92 -5.63 -6.14 -20.70
N THR A 93 -6.28 -6.14 -19.53
CA THR A 93 -6.80 -4.95 -18.86
C THR A 93 -6.68 -5.04 -17.34
N VAL A 94 -6.80 -3.90 -16.67
CA VAL A 94 -6.81 -3.76 -15.21
C VAL A 94 -8.13 -3.09 -14.82
N GLN A 95 -8.80 -3.62 -13.81
CA GLN A 95 -9.98 -2.97 -13.23
C GLN A 95 -9.54 -1.71 -12.48
N VAL A 96 -10.24 -0.59 -12.75
CA VAL A 96 -9.90 0.69 -12.12
C VAL A 96 -10.08 0.60 -10.61
N GLU A 97 -11.09 -0.12 -10.12
CA GLU A 97 -11.28 -0.39 -8.70
C GLU A 97 -10.04 -1.01 -8.03
N SER A 98 -9.47 -2.08 -8.61
CA SER A 98 -8.25 -2.71 -8.08
C SER A 98 -7.05 -1.77 -8.12
N PHE A 99 -6.92 -0.96 -9.18
CA PHE A 99 -5.86 0.06 -9.26
C PHE A 99 -5.98 1.09 -8.14
N LEU A 100 -7.20 1.55 -7.84
CA LEU A 100 -7.45 2.54 -6.80
C LEU A 100 -7.24 1.98 -5.40
N GLU A 101 -7.64 0.74 -5.19
CA GLU A 101 -7.36 0.04 -3.95
C GLU A 101 -5.85 -0.01 -3.69
N TRP A 102 -5.09 -0.48 -4.67
CA TRP A 102 -3.63 -0.49 -4.60
C TRP A 102 -3.05 0.92 -4.39
N TRP A 103 -3.54 1.94 -5.11
CA TRP A 103 -3.05 3.31 -5.01
C TRP A 103 -3.22 3.90 -3.61
N ILE A 104 -4.41 3.74 -3.01
CA ILE A 104 -4.69 4.21 -1.65
C ILE A 104 -3.79 3.49 -0.64
N LEU A 105 -3.59 2.18 -0.82
CA LEU A 105 -2.73 1.41 0.06
C LEU A 105 -1.27 1.87 -0.06
N GLU A 106 -0.77 2.22 -1.25
CA GLU A 106 0.56 2.83 -1.39
C GLU A 106 0.68 4.17 -0.64
N ASP A 107 -0.32 5.05 -0.71
CA ASP A 107 -0.32 6.31 0.06
C ASP A 107 -0.25 6.04 1.57
N LEU A 108 -0.95 5.00 2.02
CA LEU A 108 -0.97 4.59 3.41
C LEU A 108 0.37 4.01 3.86
N PHE A 109 1.02 3.19 3.02
CA PHE A 109 2.33 2.64 3.34
C PHE A 109 3.43 3.69 3.36
N GLU A 110 3.42 4.65 2.42
CA GLU A 110 4.34 5.80 2.46
C GLU A 110 4.16 6.59 3.78
N SER A 111 2.91 6.77 4.23
CA SER A 111 2.60 7.43 5.50
C SER A 111 3.09 6.62 6.72
N LEU A 112 2.89 5.30 6.71
CA LEU A 112 3.37 4.39 7.76
C LEU A 112 4.90 4.35 7.82
N GLU A 113 5.56 4.29 6.67
CA GLU A 113 7.02 4.27 6.57
C GLU A 113 7.61 5.56 7.13
N GLY A 114 7.07 6.72 6.73
CA GLY A 114 7.48 8.01 7.27
C GLY A 114 7.25 8.14 8.77
N PHE A 115 6.12 7.63 9.28
CA PHE A 115 5.82 7.60 10.71
C PHE A 115 6.83 6.74 11.48
N PHE A 116 7.09 5.51 11.01
CA PHE A 116 7.99 4.60 11.71
C PHE A 116 9.44 5.07 11.66
N ALA A 117 9.89 5.65 10.55
CA ALA A 117 11.21 6.25 10.44
C ALA A 117 11.40 7.41 11.43
N ASN A 118 10.33 8.17 11.74
CA ASN A 118 10.38 9.27 12.69
C ASN A 118 10.28 8.81 14.16
N GLU A 119 9.39 7.86 14.47
CA GLU A 119 9.15 7.42 15.85
C GLU A 119 10.16 6.38 16.35
N PHE A 120 10.75 5.60 15.43
CA PHE A 120 11.66 4.51 15.77
C PHE A 120 12.95 4.63 14.96
N GLU A 121 14.05 4.93 15.65
CA GLU A 121 15.38 5.23 15.08
C GLU A 121 15.94 4.14 14.12
N LYS A 122 15.39 2.91 14.19
CA LYS A 122 15.76 1.76 13.36
C LYS A 122 14.57 0.91 12.93
N ALA A 123 13.45 1.54 12.56
CA ALA A 123 12.39 0.83 11.86
C ALA A 123 12.83 0.44 10.45
N MET A 124 12.73 -0.84 10.10
CA MET A 124 12.98 -1.36 8.76
C MET A 124 11.78 -2.19 8.31
N LEU A 125 11.25 -1.89 7.13
CA LEU A 125 10.27 -2.75 6.49
C LEU A 125 10.94 -4.10 6.19
N THR A 126 10.39 -5.17 6.73
CA THR A 126 10.91 -6.54 6.53
C THR A 126 10.11 -7.31 5.51
N GLU A 127 8.79 -7.08 5.45
CA GLU A 127 7.91 -7.84 4.59
C GLU A 127 6.66 -7.03 4.27
N ARG A 128 6.14 -7.14 3.04
CA ARG A 128 4.78 -6.74 2.70
C ARG A 128 4.02 -7.98 2.22
N SER A 129 3.37 -8.67 3.17
CA SER A 129 2.82 -10.02 2.94
C SER A 129 1.54 -10.02 2.08
N THR A 130 0.75 -8.95 2.17
CA THR A 130 -0.46 -8.76 1.34
C THR A 130 -0.56 -7.30 0.93
N LEU A 131 -1.54 -6.99 0.06
CA LEU A 131 -1.84 -5.61 -0.34
C LEU A 131 -2.07 -4.68 0.86
N SER A 132 -2.54 -5.19 2.00
CA SER A 132 -2.92 -4.42 3.19
C SER A 132 -2.16 -4.81 4.46
N SER A 133 -1.07 -5.58 4.35
CA SER A 133 -0.28 -5.97 5.52
C SER A 133 1.21 -5.75 5.32
N CYS A 134 1.84 -5.21 6.35
CA CYS A 134 3.28 -4.98 6.39
C CYS A 134 3.86 -5.40 7.73
N ARG A 135 5.13 -5.78 7.69
CA ARG A 135 5.93 -6.15 8.84
C ARG A 135 7.13 -5.22 8.95
N TYR A 136 7.30 -4.62 10.12
CA TYR A 136 8.46 -3.81 10.44
C TYR A 136 9.30 -4.48 11.53
N SER A 137 10.61 -4.45 11.35
CA SER A 137 11.57 -4.72 12.43
C SER A 137 12.00 -3.39 13.01
N VAL A 138 11.84 -3.22 14.31
CA VAL A 138 12.32 -2.04 15.06
C VAL A 138 13.43 -2.49 16.01
N ALA A 139 14.64 -1.98 15.80
CA ALA A 139 15.79 -2.31 16.66
C ALA A 139 15.83 -1.42 17.90
N ASP A 140 16.24 -2.04 19.02
CA ASP A 140 16.08 -1.52 20.37
C ASP A 140 17.37 -0.89 20.91
N LYS A 141 17.28 0.40 21.26
CA LYS A 141 18.08 1.00 22.34
C LYS A 141 17.14 1.83 23.22
N GLY A 142 16.48 1.17 24.17
CA GLY A 142 15.59 1.82 25.15
C GLY A 142 14.11 1.86 24.78
N LEU A 143 13.69 1.07 23.80
CA LEU A 143 12.30 0.91 23.38
C LEU A 143 11.62 -0.19 24.19
N SER A 144 10.62 0.17 24.99
CA SER A 144 9.80 -0.80 25.73
C SER A 144 8.51 -1.15 24.97
N LEU A 145 8.01 -2.37 25.16
CA LEU A 145 6.71 -2.79 24.61
C LEU A 145 5.58 -1.79 24.94
N PRO A 146 5.41 -1.34 26.21
CA PRO A 146 4.38 -0.34 26.54
C PRO A 146 4.53 0.96 25.75
N ARG A 147 5.77 1.40 25.46
CA ARG A 147 6.01 2.59 24.64
C ARG A 147 5.55 2.37 23.20
N ILE A 148 5.88 1.22 22.61
CA ILE A 148 5.47 0.88 21.24
C ILE A 148 3.94 0.83 21.15
N PHE A 149 3.28 0.11 22.06
CA PHE A 149 1.82 0.05 22.14
C PHE A 149 1.20 1.44 22.31
N GLY A 150 1.74 2.26 23.22
CA GLY A 150 1.22 3.61 23.46
C GLY A 150 1.34 4.53 22.23
N VAL A 151 2.45 4.47 21.50
CA VAL A 151 2.65 5.24 20.26
C VAL A 151 1.70 4.78 19.17
N LEU A 152 1.52 3.46 19.01
CA LEU A 152 0.63 2.89 18.01
C LEU A 152 -0.84 3.17 18.30
N GLU A 153 -1.31 2.93 19.54
CA GLU A 153 -2.72 3.21 19.91
C GLU A 153 -3.06 4.69 19.73
N LYS A 154 -2.16 5.60 20.10
CA LYS A 154 -2.37 7.04 19.94
C LYS A 154 -2.54 7.45 18.48
N ASN A 155 -1.85 6.78 17.55
CA ASN A 155 -1.82 7.12 16.12
C ASN A 155 -2.59 6.13 15.23
N LYS A 156 -3.24 5.12 15.82
CA LYS A 156 -3.88 4.02 15.09
C LYS A 156 -4.85 4.50 14.02
N LYS A 157 -5.71 5.46 14.38
CA LYS A 157 -6.71 6.04 13.48
C LYS A 157 -6.09 6.92 12.39
N SER A 158 -5.11 7.76 12.72
CA SER A 158 -4.46 8.64 11.75
C SER A 158 -3.59 7.86 10.75
N LEU A 159 -3.07 6.70 11.16
CA LEU A 159 -2.27 5.81 10.32
C LEU A 159 -3.11 4.75 9.58
N GLY A 160 -4.44 4.78 9.68
CA GLY A 160 -5.32 3.80 9.01
C GLY A 160 -5.08 2.34 9.42
N ILE A 161 -4.51 2.11 10.60
CA ILE A 161 -4.23 0.76 11.11
C ILE A 161 -5.51 0.18 11.71
N GLN A 162 -5.98 -0.95 11.20
CA GLN A 162 -7.14 -1.65 11.74
C GLN A 162 -6.75 -2.52 12.93
N GLU A 163 -5.72 -3.33 12.73
CA GLU A 163 -5.16 -4.24 13.71
C GLU A 163 -3.64 -4.26 13.59
N TYR A 164 -2.97 -4.48 14.72
CA TYR A 164 -1.53 -4.70 14.72
C TYR A 164 -1.17 -5.69 15.82
N SER A 165 -0.02 -6.35 15.66
CA SER A 165 0.60 -7.16 16.69
C SER A 165 2.06 -6.78 16.85
N VAL A 166 2.52 -6.75 18.10
CA VAL A 166 3.92 -6.50 18.45
C VAL A 166 4.45 -7.76 19.10
N GLY A 167 5.50 -8.34 18.52
CA GLY A 167 6.20 -9.50 19.05
C GLY A 167 7.68 -9.22 19.23
N GLN A 168 8.33 -9.98 20.12
CA GLN A 168 9.79 -10.08 20.07
C GLN A 168 10.16 -10.90 18.83
N THR A 169 11.18 -10.47 18.10
CA THR A 169 11.72 -11.24 16.97
C THR A 169 12.33 -12.52 17.55
N THR A 170 11.81 -13.68 17.16
CA THR A 170 12.30 -14.97 17.69
C THR A 170 13.64 -15.32 17.05
N LEU A 171 14.45 -16.14 17.74
CA LEU A 171 15.68 -16.68 17.17
C LEU A 171 15.44 -17.42 15.85
N GLU A 172 14.27 -18.06 15.71
CA GLU A 172 13.87 -18.76 14.49
C GLU A 172 13.59 -17.80 13.31
N GLN A 173 13.02 -16.63 13.56
CA GLN A 173 12.86 -15.59 12.54
C GLN A 173 14.20 -14.97 12.13
N ILE A 174 15.11 -14.78 13.09
CA ILE A 174 16.49 -14.36 12.81
C ILE A 174 17.18 -15.42 11.94
N PHE A 175 17.04 -16.71 12.30
CA PHE A 175 17.62 -17.82 11.56
C PHE A 175 17.04 -17.95 10.14
N ASN A 176 15.72 -17.81 9.98
CA ASN A 176 15.06 -17.83 8.66
C ASN A 176 15.49 -16.64 7.78
N GLN A 177 15.76 -15.46 8.37
CA GLN A 177 16.29 -14.31 7.64
C GLN A 177 17.72 -14.58 7.14
N PHE A 178 18.55 -15.26 7.95
CA PHE A 178 19.87 -15.74 7.51
C PHE A 178 19.77 -16.84 6.44
N ALA A 179 18.84 -17.79 6.59
CA ALA A 179 18.67 -18.90 5.65
C ALA A 179 18.03 -18.51 4.31
N GLY A 180 17.18 -17.48 4.28
CA GLY A 180 16.61 -16.92 3.05
C GLY A 180 17.63 -16.14 2.20
N SER A 181 18.81 -15.86 2.76
CA SER A 181 19.94 -15.23 2.07
C SER A 181 20.86 -16.30 1.46
N THR A 182 20.37 -17.11 0.52
CA THR A 182 21.20 -18.11 -0.16
C THR A 182 22.16 -17.45 -1.15
N ASN A 183 23.25 -16.91 -0.63
CA ASN A 183 24.59 -17.13 -1.17
C ASN A 183 25.32 -17.97 -0.12
N ASN A 184 24.97 -19.26 -0.05
CA ASN A 184 25.70 -20.22 0.78
C ASN A 184 26.71 -20.97 -0.11
N PRO A 185 28.03 -20.67 -0.06
CA PRO A 185 29.03 -21.33 -0.88
C PRO A 185 29.42 -22.76 -0.41
N GLU A 186 28.69 -23.36 0.54
CA GLU A 186 29.07 -24.66 1.13
C GLU A 186 28.50 -25.90 0.41
N ASN A 187 27.94 -25.76 -0.80
CA ASN A 187 27.57 -26.90 -1.65
C ASN A 187 28.45 -26.99 -2.92
N ALA A 188 29.76 -26.85 -2.73
CA ALA A 188 30.77 -27.15 -3.75
C ALA A 188 31.78 -28.14 -3.18
N GLU A 189 31.35 -29.39 -3.00
CA GLU A 189 32.23 -30.56 -3.03
C GLU A 189 31.61 -31.63 -3.94
#